data_AF-A0A653T4B5-F1
#
_entry.id   AF-A0A653T4B5-F1
#
_cell.length_a   1.000
_cell.length_b   1.000
_cell.length_c   1.000
_cell.angle_alpha   90.00
_cell.angle_beta   90.00
_cell.angle_gamma   90.00
#
_symmetry.space_group_name_H-M   'P 1'
#
loop_
_entity.id
_entity.type
_entity.pdbx_description
1 polymer ?
#
loop_
_entity_poly.entity_id
_entity_poly.type
_entity_poly.pdbx_seq_one_letter_code
_entity_poly.pdbx_strand_id
1 'polypeptide(L)' 'MPYPSTQDPAYEKVLRESLAAIQADRNAPVTALLDSSRIQQTLAKPLGSISPMHERMGMELAVGLNTWLSEYDVSLEL' A
#
# COMPACT_ATOMS: atom_id res chain seq x y z
N MET A 1 26.38 -3.54 7.80
CA MET A 1 25.32 -3.64 8.83
C MET A 1 24.01 -3.26 8.17
N PRO A 2 22.95 -4.09 8.06
CA PRO A 2 21.68 -3.55 7.66
C PRO A 2 20.86 -3.17 8.89
N TYR A 3 20.45 -1.92 8.85
CA TYR A 3 19.66 -1.13 9.77
C TYR A 3 18.23 -1.70 9.93
N PRO A 4 17.60 -1.73 11.12
CA PRO A 4 16.38 -2.51 11.39
C PRO A 4 15.05 -1.84 11.01
N SER A 5 15.03 -0.75 10.23
CA SER A 5 13.78 -0.02 9.91
C SER A 5 12.84 -0.79 8.97
N THR A 6 13.38 -1.62 8.06
CA THR A 6 12.59 -2.41 7.10
C THR A 6 12.06 -3.72 7.69
N GLN A 7 12.06 -3.91 9.00
CA GLN A 7 11.36 -5.04 9.64
C GLN A 7 10.37 -4.59 10.72
N ASP A 8 10.27 -3.27 10.95
CA ASP A 8 9.40 -2.68 11.95
C ASP A 8 7.92 -2.87 11.54
N PRO A 9 7.11 -3.58 12.35
CA PRO A 9 5.67 -3.70 12.12
C PRO A 9 4.94 -2.36 12.10
N ALA A 10 5.46 -1.32 12.75
CA ALA A 10 4.87 0.02 12.70
C ALA A 10 4.88 0.59 11.28
N TYR A 11 5.92 0.32 10.49
CA TYR A 11 5.98 0.76 9.10
C TYR A 11 4.93 0.06 8.24
N GLU A 12 4.75 -1.25 8.41
CA GLU A 12 3.68 -1.98 7.73
C GLU A 12 2.28 -1.51 8.14
N LYS A 13 2.09 -1.16 9.42
CA LYS A 13 0.83 -0.58 9.90
C LYS A 13 0.49 0.70 9.13
N VAL A 14 1.46 1.61 8.97
CA VAL A 14 1.27 2.85 8.18
C VAL A 14 0.94 2.53 6.72
N LEU A 15 1.61 1.56 6.11
CA LEU A 15 1.29 1.13 4.73
C LEU A 15 -0.13 0.59 4.61
N ARG A 16 -0.60 -0.20 5.58
CA ARG A 16 -1.96 -0.74 5.61
C ARG A 16 -3.01 0.37 5.78
N GLU A 17 -2.74 1.37 6.63
CA GLU A 17 -3.60 2.53 6.80
C GLU A 17 -3.71 3.34 5.51
N SER A 18 -2.59 3.62 4.84
CA SER A 18 -2.56 4.29 3.53
C SER A 18 -3.29 3.50 2.45
N LEU A 19 -3.09 2.18 2.40
CA LEU A 19 -3.77 1.31 1.43
C LEU A 19 -5.28 1.23 1.69
N ALA A 20 -5.71 1.22 2.96
CA ALA A 20 -7.11 1.28 3.33
C ALA A 20 -7.75 2.61 2.92
N ALA A 21 -7.03 3.73 3.06
CA ALA A 21 -7.49 5.03 2.58
C ALA A 21 -7.68 5.05 1.06
N ILE A 22 -6.71 4.51 0.30
CA ILE A 22 -6.85 4.35 -1.16
C ILE A 22 -8.07 3.49 -1.50
N GLN A 23 -8.28 2.37 -0.80
CA GLN A 23 -9.43 1.51 -1.07
C GLN A 23 -10.79 2.17 -0.74
N ALA A 24 -10.83 3.08 0.23
CA ALA A 24 -12.03 3.83 0.57
C ALA A 24 -12.35 4.95 -0.45
N ASP A 25 -11.33 5.49 -1.12
CA ASP A 25 -11.47 6.53 -2.13
C ASP A 25 -11.58 5.95 -3.54
N ARG A 26 -12.82 5.87 -4.06
CA ARG A 26 -13.09 5.40 -5.43
C ARG A 26 -12.47 6.27 -6.52
N ASN A 27 -12.11 7.51 -6.19
CA ASN A 27 -11.49 8.44 -7.12
C ASN A 27 -9.96 8.44 -7.02
N ALA A 28 -9.37 7.63 -6.14
CA ALA A 28 -7.91 7.53 -6.06
C ALA A 28 -7.36 7.07 -7.42
N PRO A 29 -6.38 7.77 -8.00
CA PRO A 29 -5.95 7.57 -9.40
C PRO A 29 -5.34 6.19 -9.64
N VAL A 30 -4.80 5.53 -8.61
CA VAL A 30 -4.25 4.18 -8.73
C VAL A 30 -5.33 3.09 -8.78
N THR A 31 -6.58 3.40 -8.41
CA THR A 31 -7.64 2.40 -8.15
C THR A 31 -7.87 1.46 -9.32
N ALA A 32 -7.81 1.98 -10.55
CA ALA A 32 -8.04 1.19 -11.77
C ALA A 32 -6.97 0.10 -12.01
N LEU A 33 -5.81 0.19 -11.37
CA LEU A 33 -4.73 -0.79 -11.45
C LEU A 33 -4.78 -1.85 -10.34
N LEU A 34 -5.64 -1.66 -9.33
CA LEU A 34 -5.65 -2.50 -8.14
C LEU A 34 -6.84 -3.45 -8.10
N ASP A 35 -6.58 -4.70 -7.71
CA ASP A 35 -7.62 -5.68 -7.40
C ASP A 35 -8.16 -5.46 -5.98
N SER A 36 -9.35 -4.89 -5.89
CA SER A 36 -10.03 -4.59 -4.62
C SER A 36 -10.15 -5.81 -3.69
N SER A 37 -10.34 -7.02 -4.24
CA SER A 37 -10.46 -8.24 -3.45
C SER A 37 -9.12 -8.63 -2.81
N ARG A 38 -8.02 -8.44 -3.53
CA ARG A 38 -6.66 -8.69 -3.01
C ARG A 38 -6.27 -7.67 -1.95
N ILE A 39 -6.68 -6.41 -2.09
CA ILE A 39 -6.47 -5.41 -1.03
C ILE A 39 -7.20 -5.84 0.24
N GLN A 40 -8.49 -6.19 0.15
CA GLN A 40 -9.25 -6.64 1.32
C GLN A 40 -8.62 -7.86 2.00
N GLN A 41 -8.18 -8.85 1.22
CA GLN A 41 -7.47 -10.01 1.74
C GLN A 41 -6.16 -9.64 2.42
N THR A 42 -5.43 -8.66 1.89
CA THR A 42 -4.16 -8.17 2.47
C THR A 42 -4.42 -7.45 3.79
N LEU A 43 -5.40 -6.55 3.82
CA LEU A 43 -5.78 -5.81 5.04
C LEU A 43 -6.35 -6.71 6.13
N ALA A 44 -6.99 -7.83 5.77
CA ALA A 44 -7.54 -8.80 6.71
C ALA A 44 -6.48 -9.70 7.39
N LYS A 45 -5.26 -9.81 6.84
CA LYS A 45 -4.19 -10.59 7.47
C LYS A 45 -3.79 -9.96 8.80
N PRO A 46 -3.51 -10.71 9.86
CA PRO A 46 -2.97 -10.13 11.09
C PRO A 46 -1.61 -9.47 10.84
N LEU A 47 -1.29 -8.42 11.60
CA LEU A 47 0.04 -7.83 11.60
C LEU A 47 0.99 -8.72 12.43
N GLY A 48 2.12 -9.12 11.84
CA GLY A 48 3.14 -9.92 12.52
C GLY A 48 4.00 -9.12 13.50
N SER A 49 4.83 -9.82 14.28
CA SER A 49 5.86 -9.21 15.14
C SER A 49 7.09 -8.72 14.37
N ILE A 50 7.24 -9.20 13.14
CA ILE A 50 8.18 -8.72 12.13
C ILE A 50 7.39 -8.42 10.88
N SER A 51 7.84 -7.44 10.11
CA SER A 51 7.28 -7.13 8.82
C SER A 51 8.20 -7.64 7.70
N PRO A 52 7.88 -8.78 7.05
CA PRO A 52 8.69 -9.31 5.97
C PRO A 52 8.58 -8.42 4.72
N MET A 53 9.71 -8.20 4.03
CA MET A 53 9.74 -7.38 2.82
C MET A 53 8.71 -7.81 1.77
N HIS A 54 8.54 -9.12 1.54
CA HIS A 54 7.61 -9.63 0.53
C HIS A 54 6.13 -9.34 0.85
N GLU A 55 5.78 -9.13 2.11
CA GLU A 55 4.41 -8.73 2.51
C GLU A 55 4.17 -7.23 2.30
N ARG A 56 5.24 -6.41 2.40
CA ARG A 56 5.16 -4.96 2.24
C ARG A 56 5.30 -4.47 0.81
N MET A 57 6.16 -5.09 0.00
CA MET A 57 6.56 -4.56 -1.32
C MET A 57 5.37 -4.17 -2.21
N GLY A 58 4.31 -4.98 -2.21
CA GLY A 58 3.10 -4.67 -2.98
C GLY A 58 2.37 -3.42 -2.46
N MET A 59 2.31 -3.25 -1.14
CA MET A 59 1.71 -2.07 -0.50
C MET A 59 2.57 -0.82 -0.73
N GLU A 60 3.90 -0.95 -0.61
CA GLU A 60 4.85 0.14 -0.90
C GLU A 60 4.68 0.65 -2.33
N LEU A 61 4.56 -0.26 -3.31
CA LEU A 61 4.34 0.10 -4.71
C LEU A 61 2.98 0.79 -4.93
N ALA A 62 1.91 0.21 -4.40
CA ALA A 62 0.56 0.76 -4.57
C ALA A 62 0.43 2.16 -3.94
N VAL A 63 0.92 2.33 -2.71
CA VAL A 63 0.90 3.61 -2.00
C VAL A 63 1.79 4.63 -2.71
N GLY A 64 3.03 4.26 -3.05
CA GLY A 64 3.97 5.15 -3.73
C GLY A 64 3.47 5.60 -5.09
N LEU A 65 2.88 4.70 -5.88
CA LEU A 65 2.30 5.03 -7.18
C LEU A 65 1.09 5.97 -7.04
N ASN A 66 0.20 5.71 -6.07
CA ASN A 66 -0.94 6.60 -5.82
C ASN A 66 -0.49 8.02 -5.47
N THR A 67 0.50 8.13 -4.58
CA THR A 67 1.09 9.42 -4.19
C THR A 67 1.66 10.13 -5.41
N TRP A 68 2.46 9.45 -6.23
CA TRP A 68 3.03 10.04 -7.45
C TRP A 68 1.94 10.51 -8.43
N LEU A 69 0.94 9.68 -8.73
CA LEU A 69 -0.16 10.06 -9.63
C LEU A 69 -0.93 11.28 -9.10
N SER A 70 -1.15 11.33 -7.78
CA SER A 70 -1.88 12.43 -7.13
C SER A 70 -1.07 13.73 -7.11
N GLU A 71 0.23 13.66 -6.82
CA GLU A 71 1.12 14.82 -6.76
C GLU A 71 1.29 15.48 -8.14
N TYR A 72 1.25 14.69 -9.22
CA TYR A 72 1.43 15.18 -10.58
C TYR A 72 0.12 15.33 -11.37
N ASP A 73 -1.04 15.14 -10.72
CA ASP A 73 -2.39 15.22 -11.34
C ASP A 73 -2.51 14.36 -12.61
N VAL A 74 -1.94 13.16 -12.57
CA VAL A 74 -1.94 12.21 -13.69
C VAL A 74 -3.17 11.32 -13.59
N SER A 75 -3.98 11.31 -14.64
CA SER A 75 -5.08 10.36 -14.82
C SER A 75 -4.64 9.20 -15.73
N LEU A 76 -5.18 8.01 -15.47
CA LEU A 76 -4.93 6.81 -16.28
C LEU A 76 -6.11 6.61 -17.24
N GLU A 77 -5.81 6.46 -18.53
CA GLU A 77 -6.76 5.97 -19.54
C GLU A 77 -6.43 4.49 -19.80
N LEU A 78 -7.34 3.58 -19.39
CA LEU A 78 -7.16 2.12 -19.43
C LEU A 78 -8.30 1.44 -20.18
#